data_AF-A0A6B0UMP5-F1
#
_entry.id   AF-A0A6B0UMP5-F1
#
_cell.length_a   1.000
_cell.length_b   1.000
_cell.length_c   1.000
_cell.angle_alpha   90.00
_cell.angle_beta   90.00
_cell.angle_gamma   90.00
#
_symmetry.space_group_name_H-M   'P 1'
#
loop_
_entity.id
_entity.type
_entity.pdbx_description
1 polymer ?
#
loop_
_entity_poly.entity_id
_entity_poly.type
_entity_poly.pdbx_seq_one_letter_code
_entity_poly.pdbx_strand_id
1 'polypeptide(L)'
;MVPCDILPARSLARFHITVMKSQLTLPDLSVHSRISRLCPLHKIYYLEPLRQSVLSQPTYISARHDHSCTIPRPKTISTERQHSLLPEATEDWNGLPNDIVTITDSAKFRIVLTNHSPL
;
A
#
# COMPACT_ATOMS: atom_id res chain seq x y z
N MET A 1 -26.36 -6.61 28.46
CA MET A 1 -25.07 -6.64 29.18
C MET A 1 -24.27 -7.80 28.60
N VAL A 2 -23.46 -7.52 27.57
CA VAL A 2 -22.65 -8.53 26.87
C VAL A 2 -21.21 -8.39 27.37
N PRO A 3 -20.52 -9.48 27.73
CA PRO A 3 -19.24 -9.40 28.42
C PRO A 3 -18.15 -8.90 27.47
N CYS A 4 -17.47 -7.83 27.88
CA CYS A 4 -16.13 -7.53 27.42
C CYS A 4 -15.23 -8.63 27.96
N ASP A 5 -14.76 -9.54 27.11
CA ASP A 5 -13.42 -10.11 27.17
C ASP A 5 -13.26 -11.10 26.01
N ILE A 6 -12.47 -10.69 25.03
CA ILE A 6 -11.46 -11.44 24.26
C ILE A 6 -11.10 -10.52 23.08
N LEU A 7 -10.31 -9.49 23.36
CA LEU A 7 -9.45 -8.89 22.34
C LEU A 7 -8.06 -8.73 22.96
N PRO A 8 -6.98 -9.13 22.26
CA PRO A 8 -5.65 -9.16 22.83
C PRO A 8 -5.19 -7.74 23.20
N ALA A 9 -4.59 -7.57 24.38
CA ALA A 9 -4.12 -6.29 24.94
C ALA A 9 -3.22 -5.46 23.98
N ARG A 10 -2.59 -6.10 22.99
CA ARG A 10 -1.82 -5.45 21.91
C ARG A 10 -2.67 -4.56 21.00
N SER A 11 -3.98 -4.84 20.89
CA SER A 11 -4.93 -4.09 20.08
C SER A 11 -5.24 -2.72 20.72
N LEU A 12 -5.58 -2.70 22.00
CA LEU A 12 -5.94 -1.46 22.73
C LEU A 12 -4.78 -0.45 22.80
N ALA A 13 -3.55 -0.93 23.01
CA ALA A 13 -2.37 -0.08 23.03
C ALA A 13 -2.13 0.63 21.68
N ARG A 14 -2.38 -0.05 20.55
CA ARG A 14 -2.26 0.57 19.22
C ARG A 14 -3.31 1.65 19.01
N PHE A 15 -4.58 1.38 19.35
CA PHE A 15 -5.66 2.37 19.22
C PHE A 15 -5.40 3.63 20.04
N HIS A 16 -4.98 3.48 21.31
CA HIS A 16 -4.72 4.63 22.18
C HIS A 16 -3.54 5.48 21.69
N ILE A 17 -2.48 4.85 21.19
CA ILE A 17 -1.33 5.54 20.60
C ILE A 17 -1.73 6.25 19.29
N THR A 18 -2.56 5.64 18.45
CA THR A 18 -3.05 6.29 17.22
C THR A 18 -3.90 7.53 17.52
N VAL A 19 -4.79 7.47 18.53
CA VAL A 19 -5.61 8.61 18.97
C VAL A 19 -4.76 9.72 19.60
N MET A 20 -3.75 9.39 20.40
CA MET A 20 -2.83 10.40 20.95
C MET A 20 -1.95 11.02 19.86
N LYS A 21 -1.51 10.24 18.87
CA LYS A 21 -0.69 10.75 17.75
C LYS A 21 -1.47 11.66 16.81
N SER A 22 -2.78 11.42 16.61
CA SER A 22 -3.64 12.32 15.84
C SER A 22 -3.82 13.68 16.54
N GLN A 23 -3.81 13.71 17.88
CA GLN A 23 -3.78 14.97 18.65
C GLN A 23 -2.45 15.73 18.54
N LEU A 24 -1.35 15.04 18.18
CA LEU A 24 -0.01 15.63 18.03
C LEU A 24 0.39 15.94 16.58
N THR A 25 -0.53 15.89 15.60
CA THR A 25 -0.25 16.09 14.16
C THR A 25 0.85 15.16 13.61
N LEU A 26 1.10 14.03 14.27
CA LEU A 26 2.05 13.03 13.76
C LEU A 26 1.35 12.24 12.65
N PRO A 27 1.98 12.04 11.48
CA PRO A 27 1.34 11.29 10.41
C PRO A 27 1.04 9.88 10.91
N ASP A 28 -0.15 9.38 10.55
CA ASP A 28 -0.59 8.07 10.97
C ASP A 28 0.42 7.00 10.52
N LEU A 29 0.66 6.01 11.38
CA LEU A 29 1.61 4.93 11.09
C LEU A 29 1.21 4.19 9.81
N SER A 30 -0.10 4.09 9.54
CA SER A 30 -0.65 3.53 8.31
C SER A 30 -0.12 4.25 7.06
N VAL A 31 -0.10 5.59 7.08
CA VAL A 31 0.40 6.42 5.96
C VAL A 31 1.89 6.18 5.76
N HIS A 32 2.68 6.17 6.84
CA HIS A 32 4.12 5.89 6.76
C HIS A 32 4.41 4.48 6.22
N SER A 33 3.69 3.46 6.69
CA SER A 33 3.84 2.08 6.21
C SER A 33 3.49 1.97 4.72
N ARG A 34 2.41 2.62 4.28
CA ARG A 34 1.98 2.65 2.87
C ARG A 34 3.00 3.36 1.97
N ILE A 35 3.53 4.51 2.37
CA ILE A 35 4.59 5.21 1.63
C ILE A 35 5.84 4.32 1.52
N SER A 36 6.21 3.65 2.61
CA SER A 36 7.39 2.79 2.64
C SER A 36 7.28 1.58 1.71
N ARG A 37 6.05 1.09 1.47
CA ARG A 37 5.76 0.03 0.48
C ARG A 37 5.69 0.56 -0.95
N LEU A 38 4.96 1.65 -1.17
CA LEU A 38 4.66 2.17 -2.50
C LEU A 38 5.82 2.93 -3.16
N CYS A 39 6.63 3.68 -2.41
CA CYS A 39 7.74 4.44 -3.01
C CYS A 39 8.82 3.54 -3.64
N PRO A 40 9.26 2.43 -3.03
CA PRO A 40 10.16 1.48 -3.69
C PRO A 40 9.50 0.81 -4.90
N LEU A 41 8.22 0.41 -4.79
CA LEU A 41 7.49 -0.23 -5.88
C LEU A 41 7.35 0.72 -7.08
N HIS A 42 7.05 2.00 -6.84
CA HIS A 42 7.02 3.06 -7.85
C HIS A 42 8.32 3.13 -8.64
N LYS A 43 9.46 3.16 -7.93
CA LYS A 43 10.79 3.18 -8.56
C LYS A 43 11.05 1.92 -9.39
N ILE A 44 10.66 0.76 -8.88
CA ILE A 44 10.79 -0.51 -9.62
C ILE A 44 9.94 -0.47 -10.89
N TYR A 45 8.70 0.03 -10.80
CA TYR A 45 7.77 0.07 -11.92
C TYR A 45 8.27 0.98 -13.05
N TYR A 46 8.77 2.17 -12.74
CA TYR A 46 9.22 3.13 -13.74
C TYR A 46 10.65 2.94 -14.23
N LEU A 47 11.42 2.06 -13.59
CA LEU A 47 12.75 1.69 -14.03
C LEU A 47 12.69 0.40 -14.85
N GLU A 48 12.65 0.53 -16.18
CA GLU A 48 12.47 -0.58 -17.14
C GLU A 48 13.27 -1.87 -16.86
N PRO A 49 14.58 -1.86 -16.51
CA PRO A 49 15.30 -3.10 -16.21
C PRO A 49 14.84 -3.77 -14.90
N LEU A 50 14.40 -2.97 -13.91
CA LEU A 50 13.88 -3.51 -12.65
C LEU A 50 12.43 -3.98 -12.81
N ARG A 51 11.63 -3.26 -13.58
CA ARG A 51 10.24 -3.62 -13.84
C ARG A 51 10.16 -5.03 -14.42
N GLN A 52 10.92 -5.30 -15.48
CA GLN A 52 10.87 -6.59 -16.17
C GLN A 52 11.48 -7.74 -15.36
N SER A 53 12.41 -7.45 -14.45
CA SER A 53 13.06 -8.48 -13.61
C SER A 53 12.29 -8.80 -12.33
N VAL A 54 11.62 -7.80 -11.74
CA VAL A 54 10.92 -7.94 -10.44
C VAL A 54 9.41 -8.15 -10.62
N LEU A 55 8.80 -7.52 -11.63
CA LEU A 55 7.35 -7.55 -11.84
C LEU A 55 7.01 -8.40 -13.07
N SER A 56 5.94 -9.17 -12.94
CA SER A 56 5.37 -9.88 -14.09
C SER A 56 4.55 -8.92 -14.94
N GLN A 57 4.55 -9.13 -16.26
CA GLN A 57 3.68 -8.38 -17.16
C GLN A 57 2.22 -8.84 -17.00
N PRO A 58 1.24 -7.93 -16.89
CA PRO A 58 -0.17 -8.30 -16.81
C PRO A 58 -0.62 -8.96 -18.11
N THR A 59 -1.24 -10.13 -18.02
CA THR A 59 -1.82 -10.85 -19.16
C THR A 59 -3.16 -10.24 -19.60
N TYR A 60 -3.85 -9.56 -18.68
CA TYR A 60 -5.14 -8.90 -18.91
C TYR A 60 -5.30 -7.72 -17.96
N ILE A 61 -5.89 -6.63 -18.45
CA ILE A 61 -6.24 -5.42 -17.68
C ILE A 61 -7.72 -5.15 -17.95
N SER A 62 -8.55 -5.18 -16.91
CA SER A 62 -9.97 -4.87 -16.98
C SER A 62 -10.19 -3.36 -17.01
N ALA A 63 -10.66 -2.81 -18.12
CA ALA A 63 -10.95 -1.37 -18.22
C ALA A 63 -11.99 -0.86 -17.20
N ARG A 64 -12.73 -1.74 -16.52
CA ARG A 64 -13.73 -1.38 -15.51
C ARG A 64 -13.18 -1.32 -14.09
N HIS A 65 -12.14 -2.10 -13.79
CA HIS A 65 -11.65 -2.29 -12.42
C HIS A 65 -10.18 -1.91 -12.26
N ASP A 66 -9.41 -1.97 -13.35
CA ASP A 66 -7.98 -1.78 -13.35
C ASP A 66 -7.61 -0.42 -13.94
N HIS A 67 -6.59 0.21 -13.37
CA HIS A 67 -5.99 1.43 -13.90
C HIS A 67 -4.88 1.10 -14.91
N SER A 68 -4.41 2.11 -15.64
CA SER A 68 -3.39 1.94 -16.70
C SER A 68 -2.08 1.31 -16.22
N CYS A 69 -1.74 1.47 -14.94
CA CYS A 69 -0.51 0.95 -14.36
C CYS A 69 -0.68 -0.31 -13.48
N THR A 70 -1.75 -1.10 -13.67
CA THR A 70 -2.02 -2.26 -12.81
C THR A 70 -0.89 -3.29 -12.84
N ILE A 71 -0.51 -3.77 -11.66
CA ILE A 71 0.53 -4.78 -11.48
C ILE A 71 -0.14 -6.11 -11.12
N PRO A 72 0.16 -7.22 -11.82
CA PRO A 72 -0.40 -8.52 -11.45
C PRO A 72 0.12 -8.93 -10.07
N ARG A 73 -0.79 -9.41 -9.21
CA ARG A 73 -0.42 -9.86 -7.87
C ARG A 73 0.54 -11.06 -7.96
N PRO A 74 1.69 -11.05 -7.28
CA PRO A 74 2.60 -12.19 -7.24
C PRO A 74 1.89 -13.44 -6.72
N LYS A 75 2.09 -14.58 -7.38
CA LYS A 75 1.56 -15.87 -6.90
C LYS A 75 2.37 -16.31 -5.69
N THR A 76 1.72 -16.37 -4.53
CA THR A 76 2.33 -16.84 -3.28
C THR A 76 1.71 -18.16 -2.84
N ILE A 77 2.56 -19.09 -2.40
CA ILE A 77 2.14 -20.46 -2.04
C ILE A 77 1.59 -20.54 -0.60
N SER A 78 2.03 -19.64 0.29
CA SER A 78 1.60 -19.59 1.70
C SER A 78 0.94 -18.26 2.04
N THR A 79 0.05 -18.29 3.02
CA THR A 79 -0.59 -17.10 3.63
C THR A 79 0.44 -16.14 4.22
N GLU A 80 1.49 -16.66 4.85
CA GLU A 80 2.59 -15.84 5.38
C GLU A 80 3.29 -15.03 4.27
N ARG A 81 3.47 -15.62 3.09
CA ARG A 81 4.06 -14.91 1.95
C ARG A 81 3.09 -13.90 1.33
N GLN A 82 1.77 -14.05 1.49
CA GLN A 82 0.79 -13.05 1.05
C GLN A 82 0.94 -11.72 1.79
N HIS A 83 1.43 -11.77 3.04
CA HIS A 83 1.71 -10.59 3.86
C HIS A 83 3.16 -10.10 3.74
N SER A 84 3.91 -10.58 2.73
CA SER A 84 5.23 -10.03 2.44
C SER A 84 5.12 -8.68 1.72
N LEU A 85 6.23 -7.95 1.67
CA LEU A 85 6.27 -6.57 1.17
C LEU A 85 5.70 -6.44 -0.25
N LEU A 86 6.07 -7.33 -1.17
CA LEU A 86 5.73 -7.18 -2.59
C LEU A 86 4.23 -7.42 -2.88
N PRO A 87 3.59 -8.50 -2.39
CA PRO A 87 2.15 -8.67 -2.54
C PRO A 87 1.33 -7.57 -1.87
N GLU A 88 1.69 -7.13 -0.67
CA GLU A 88 1.01 -6.01 0.00
C GLU A 88 1.19 -4.69 -0.75
N ALA A 89 2.41 -4.39 -1.21
CA ALA A 89 2.66 -3.18 -2.00
C ALA A 89 1.90 -3.21 -3.33
N THR A 90 1.77 -4.39 -3.95
CA THR A 90 1.00 -4.57 -5.20
C THR A 90 -0.48 -4.36 -4.97
N GLU A 91 -1.02 -4.84 -3.86
CA GLU A 91 -2.41 -4.64 -3.47
C GLU A 91 -2.71 -3.16 -3.18
N ASP A 92 -1.84 -2.51 -2.40
CA ASP A 92 -1.90 -1.06 -2.16
C ASP A 92 -1.81 -0.27 -3.46
N TRP A 93 -0.95 -0.68 -4.40
CA TRP A 93 -0.75 -0.02 -5.68
C TRP A 93 -1.99 -0.11 -6.56
N ASN A 94 -2.56 -1.31 -6.69
CA ASN A 94 -3.74 -1.55 -7.52
C ASN A 94 -5.01 -0.87 -6.97
N GLY A 95 -5.03 -0.52 -5.69
CA GLY A 95 -6.10 0.27 -5.08
C GLY A 95 -5.97 1.78 -5.31
N LEU A 96 -4.89 2.27 -5.94
CA LEU A 96 -4.70 3.69 -6.19
C LEU A 96 -5.50 4.18 -7.40
N PRO A 97 -5.98 5.44 -7.39
CA PRO A 97 -6.52 6.07 -8.59
C PRO A 97 -5.49 6.16 -9.72
N ASN A 98 -5.98 6.11 -10.96
CA ASN A 98 -5.15 6.21 -12.17
C ASN A 98 -4.28 7.48 -12.19
N ASP A 99 -4.81 8.59 -11.66
CA ASP A 99 -4.11 9.88 -11.63
C ASP A 99 -2.88 9.89 -10.69
N ILE A 100 -2.83 8.98 -9.72
CA ILE A 100 -1.69 8.85 -8.79
C ILE A 100 -0.64 7.92 -9.38
N VAL A 101 -1.06 6.76 -9.89
CA VAL A 101 -0.13 5.74 -10.40
C VAL A 101 0.58 6.16 -11.66
N THR A 102 0.04 7.13 -12.41
CA THR A 102 0.65 7.68 -13.64
C THR A 102 1.72 8.74 -13.38
N ILE A 103 1.89 9.20 -12.13
CA ILE A 103 2.91 10.16 -11.75
C ILE A 103 4.28 9.49 -11.85
N THR A 104 5.11 9.90 -12.81
CA THR A 104 6.46 9.34 -12.99
C THR A 104 7.51 9.94 -12.04
N ASP A 105 7.29 11.17 -11.57
CA ASP A 105 8.19 11.84 -10.63
C ASP A 105 8.00 11.31 -9.21
N SER A 106 9.04 10.67 -8.66
CA SER A 106 8.95 10.03 -7.33
C SER A 106 8.70 11.01 -6.18
N ALA A 107 9.15 12.27 -6.29
CA ALA A 107 8.95 13.26 -5.23
C ALA A 107 7.49 13.72 -5.20
N LYS A 108 6.91 14.03 -6.37
CA LYS A 108 5.49 14.35 -6.55
C LYS A 108 4.60 13.19 -6.13
N PHE A 109 4.94 11.96 -6.56
CA PHE A 109 4.21 10.76 -6.17
C PHE A 109 4.12 10.61 -4.65
N ARG A 110 5.26 10.78 -3.94
CA ARG A 110 5.30 10.73 -2.48
C ARG A 110 4.44 11.81 -1.82
N ILE A 111 4.50 13.05 -2.32
CA ILE A 111 3.69 14.16 -1.77
C ILE A 111 2.19 13.85 -1.92
N VAL A 112 1.78 13.41 -3.11
CA VAL A 112 0.38 13.04 -3.39
C VAL A 112 -0.08 11.88 -2.51
N LEU A 113 0.76 10.85 -2.31
CA LEU A 113 0.45 9.74 -1.42
C LEU A 113 0.27 10.17 0.05
N THR A 114 1.10 11.09 0.55
CA THR A 114 0.97 11.59 1.93
C THR A 114 -0.36 12.31 2.15
N ASN A 115 -0.85 13.03 1.13
CA ASN A 115 -2.11 13.77 1.20
C ASN A 115 -3.33 12.90 0.88
N HIS A 116 -3.13 11.72 0.31
CA HIS A 116 -4.18 10.77 0.01
C HIS A 116 -4.50 9.91 1.24
N SER A 117 -5.50 10.31 2.03
CA SER A 117 -5.98 9.47 3.13
C SER A 117 -6.46 8.11 2.59
N PRO A 118 -6.10 6.98 3.21
CA PRO A 118 -6.80 5.72 2.95
C PRO A 118 -8.26 5.88 3.39
N LEU A 119 -9.18 5.41 2.55
CA LEU A 119 -10.59 5.21 2.90
C LEU A 119 -10.73 4.02 3.87
#